data_AF-A0AA44A458-F1
#
_entry.id   AF-A0AA44A458-F1
#
_cell.length_a   1.000
_cell.length_b   1.000
_cell.length_c   1.000
_cell.angle_alpha   90.00
_cell.angle_beta   90.00
_cell.angle_gamma   90.00
#
_symmetry.space_group_name_H-M   'P 1'
#
loop_
_entity.id
_entity.type
_entity.pdbx_description
1 polymer ?
#
loop_
_entity_poly.entity_id
_entity_poly.type
_entity_poly.pdbx_seq_one_letter_code
_entity_poly.pdbx_strand_id
1 'polypeptide(L)' 'PSKADRLITERLVQALGLVDIRVPDHLIVGGSQVFSFAEHGLL' A
#
# COMPACT_ATOMS: atom_id res chain seq x y z
N PRO A 1 -2.72 9.97 1.77
CA PRO A 1 -1.44 9.36 1.37
C PRO A 1 -0.53 10.36 0.64
N SER A 2 0.69 10.54 1.15
CA SER A 2 1.76 11.34 0.54
C SER A 2 2.36 10.65 -0.70
N LYS A 3 3.22 11.36 -1.43
CA LYS A 3 3.99 10.79 -2.55
C LYS A 3 4.94 9.67 -2.07
N ALA A 4 5.49 9.80 -0.86
CA ALA A 4 6.39 8.79 -0.30
C ALA A 4 5.65 7.47 -0.02
N ASP A 5 4.43 7.55 0.52
CA ASP A 5 3.60 6.37 0.81
C ASP A 5 3.29 5.58 -0.47
N ARG A 6 2.97 6.29 -1.57
CA ARG A 6 2.74 5.66 -2.88
C ARG A 6 4.00 4.98 -3.40
N LEU A 7 5.13 5.69 -3.39
CA LEU A 7 6.39 5.18 -3.93
C LEU A 7 6.89 3.94 -3.17
N ILE A 8 6.78 3.93 -1.83
CA ILE A 8 7.19 2.75 -1.06
C ILE A 8 6.26 1.56 -1.32
N THR A 9 4.96 1.80 -1.46
CA THR A 9 3.96 0.76 -1.76
C THR A 9 4.22 0.13 -3.13
N GLU A 10 4.44 0.95 -4.17
CA GLU A 10 4.79 0.48 -5.51
C GLU A 10 6.06 -0.40 -5.50
N ARG A 11 7.11 0.03 -4.77
CA ARG A 11 8.35 -0.74 -4.63
C ARG A 11 8.13 -2.08 -3.93
N LEU A 12 7.32 -2.10 -2.86
CA LEU A 12 7.00 -3.33 -2.14
C LEU A 12 6.20 -4.31 -3.02
N VAL A 13 5.17 -3.83 -3.73
CA VAL A 13 4.38 -4.64 -4.67
C VAL A 13 5.30 -5.25 -5.74
N GLN A 14 6.17 -4.45 -6.35
CA GLN A 14 7.11 -4.92 -7.37
C GLN A 14 8.10 -5.95 -6.82
N ALA A 15 8.70 -5.69 -5.66
CA ALA A 15 9.72 -6.57 -5.09
C ALA A 15 9.13 -7.91 -4.61
N LEU A 16 7.98 -7.88 -3.92
CA LEU A 16 7.31 -9.08 -3.41
C LEU A 16 6.69 -9.91 -4.53
N GLY A 17 6.29 -9.25 -5.64
CA GLY A 17 5.81 -9.92 -6.84
C GLY A 17 6.86 -10.81 -7.53
N LEU A 18 8.16 -10.60 -7.30
CA LEU A 18 9.22 -11.47 -7.83
C LEU A 18 9.21 -12.89 -7.24
N VAL A 19 8.55 -13.06 -6.09
CA VAL A 19 8.45 -14.33 -5.35
C VAL A 19 7.00 -14.69 -5.04
N ASP A 20 6.07 -14.22 -5.89
CA ASP A 20 4.62 -14.51 -5.80
C ASP A 20 3.97 -14.13 -4.47
N ILE A 21 4.56 -13.18 -3.73
CA ILE A 21 3.97 -12.63 -2.50
C ILE A 21 3.14 -11.41 -2.87
N ARG A 22 1.85 -11.46 -2.52
CA ARG A 22 0.94 -10.33 -2.72
C ARG A 22 1.00 -9.35 -1.55
N VAL A 23 0.97 -8.06 -1.86
CA VAL A 23 0.62 -7.02 -0.88
C VAL A 23 -0.90 -6.93 -0.86
N PRO A 24 -1.59 -7.29 0.23
CA PRO A 24 -3.05 -7.27 0.25
C PRO A 24 -3.60 -5.85 0.36
N ASP A 25 -2.90 -4.95 1.08
CA ASP A 25 -3.30 -3.56 1.25
C ASP A 25 -2.14 -2.72 1.83
N HIS A 26 -2.26 -1.39 1.74
CA HIS A 26 -1.51 -0.42 2.53
C HIS A 26 -2.49 0.39 3.37
N LEU A 27 -2.41 0.26 4.70
CA LEU A 27 -3.25 0.98 5.64
C LEU A 27 -2.48 2.14 6.29
N ILE A 28 -2.96 3.38 6.08
CA ILE A 28 -2.51 4.53 6.86
C ILE A 28 -3.46 4.73 8.03
N VAL A 29 -2.94 4.63 9.26
CA VAL A 29 -3.73 4.72 10.49
C VAL A 29 -3.47 6.06 11.19
N GLY A 30 -4.53 6.77 11.56
CA GLY A 30 -4.45 8.03 12.30
C GLY A 30 -5.62 8.19 13.26
N GLY A 31 -5.34 8.11 14.57
CA GLY A 31 -6.39 8.15 15.60
C GLY A 31 -7.40 7.02 15.41
N SER A 32 -8.68 7.36 15.25
CA SER A 32 -9.78 6.42 14.97
C SER A 32 -10.07 6.22 13.48
N GLN A 33 -9.23 6.75 12.58
CA GLN A 33 -9.42 6.67 11.14
C GLN A 33 -8.37 5.76 10.50
N VAL A 34 -8.80 5.00 9.49
CA VAL A 34 -7.94 4.16 8.65
C VAL A 34 -8.22 4.50 7.20
N PHE A 35 -7.14 4.68 6.44
CA PHE A 35 -7.20 4.86 4.99
C PHE A 35 -6.59 3.62 4.32
N SER A 36 -7.40 2.86 3.58
CA SER A 36 -6.98 1.71 2.78
C SER A 36 -6.63 2.13 1.35
N PHE A 37 -5.49 1.67 0.84
CA PHE A 37 -5.12 1.90 -0.56
C PHE A 37 -5.97 1.05 -1.51
N ALA A 38 -6.23 -0.21 -1.14
CA ALA A 38 -7.03 -1.13 -1.94
C ALA A 38 -8.47 -0.61 -2.13
N GLU A 39 -9.13 -0.13 -1.05
CA GLU A 39 -10.49 0.42 -1.13
C GLU A 39 -10.57 1.70 -1.99
N HIS A 40 -9.46 2.40 -2.16
CA HIS A 40 -9.37 3.66 -2.92
C HIS A 40 -8.72 3.49 -4.31
N GLY A 41 -8.49 2.25 -4.78
CA GLY A 41 -7.92 1.97 -6.11
C GLY A 41 -6.48 2.47 -6.29
N LEU A 42 -5.72 2.55 -5.19
CA LEU A 42 -4.30 2.95 -5.19
C LEU A 42 -3.35 1.75 -5.16
N LEU A 43 -3.89 0.53 -5.08
CA LEU A 43 -3.16 -0.74 -5.09
C LEU A 43 -3.78 -1.68 -6.13
#